data_AF-A0A382EXQ3-F1
#
_entry.id   AF-A0A382EXQ3-F1
#
_cell.length_a   1.000
_cell.length_b   1.000
_cell.length_c   1.000
_cell.angle_alpha   90.00
_cell.angle_beta   90.00
_cell.angle_gamma   90.00
#
_symmetry.space_group_name_H-M   'P 1'
#
loop_
_entity.id
_entity.type
_entity.pdbx_description
1 polymer ?
#
loop_
_entity_poly.entity_id
_entity_poly.type
_entity_poly.pdbx_seq_one_letter_code
_entity_poly.pdbx_strand_id
1 'polypeptide(L)'
;VDILYFADSLGCMNPTDVSFICETIRTVWREPLGIHAHNNKGMALINSLTAIEAGANWCDSTVMGMGRGAGNVNTEALLMECSSRGLHSGNARHLTICSERFDNLRLKYKWGPNPYYHYAANNCIHPTYVQAVLNNVRYKPDQVDNILESLAQNKSSSFNERALRNAVNQVEVHSSKGDWDATDWLKGRKVLMIGSGPSVFKYKNAIISYIKRNRPAVIFLNINDYIPSELGDATIVAHKGFVQCGTEVFITTSMTNAWSGQYSLLKHPIIMPYGRLRTELGAETKNLNILDYGLDVQEGAFHIGASGCVLQWPLGFAYGLSVVTQAGATDIEMVGFDGYSSSDPRQGEMNEVIATYSELQNCLPLKSLTPTNYQISQGSIFEPQIQSNDFVVIIPARYRSTRFPGKPLADMCGKSLIRRVWDKCVEAVAADNILVATDDERIQTHCVDQGMQVVMTSSKCLTGTDRVCEVAHQVERDIYINVQGDEPLIDPKDIHIVLESARRHKSSVINGMCPIENEQDFRSPNVPKVISAEDGRLLYMSRAP
;
A
#
# COMPACT_ATOMS: atom_id res chain seq x y z
N VAL A 1 -24.00 42.38 10.01
CA VAL A 1 -22.54 42.48 9.85
C VAL A 1 -22.14 43.77 10.53
N ASP A 2 -21.47 43.69 11.67
CA ASP A 2 -21.16 44.89 12.49
C ASP A 2 -19.93 45.64 11.96
N ILE A 3 -19.02 44.91 11.30
CA ILE A 3 -17.83 45.46 10.64
C ILE A 3 -17.63 44.69 9.34
N LEU A 4 -17.44 45.39 8.22
CA LEU A 4 -17.05 44.78 6.95
C LEU A 4 -15.53 44.80 6.82
N TYR A 5 -14.92 43.68 6.42
CA TYR A 5 -13.49 43.60 6.15
C TYR A 5 -13.22 43.24 4.70
N PHE A 6 -12.17 43.82 4.12
CA PHE A 6 -11.52 43.29 2.93
C PHE A 6 -10.10 42.83 3.26
N ALA A 7 -9.67 41.75 2.60
CA ALA A 7 -8.41 41.07 2.91
C ALA A 7 -7.50 40.97 1.68
N ASP A 8 -6.26 41.39 1.83
CA ASP A 8 -5.19 41.23 0.85
C ASP A 8 -4.63 39.81 0.87
N SER A 9 -5.47 38.80 0.60
CA SER A 9 -5.15 37.39 0.85
C SER A 9 -3.87 36.89 0.16
N LEU A 10 -3.51 37.51 -0.97
CA LEU A 10 -2.29 37.22 -1.74
C LEU A 10 -1.14 38.20 -1.43
N GLY A 11 -1.38 39.29 -0.69
CA GLY A 11 -0.41 40.37 -0.43
C GLY A 11 0.04 41.07 -1.70
N CYS A 12 -0.82 41.17 -2.71
CA CYS A 12 -0.49 41.70 -4.03
C CYS A 12 -0.88 43.18 -4.21
N MET A 13 -1.78 43.68 -3.35
CA MET A 13 -2.32 45.04 -3.44
C MET A 13 -1.25 46.10 -3.16
N ASN A 14 -1.37 47.23 -3.85
CA ASN A 14 -0.62 48.45 -3.60
C ASN A 14 -1.53 49.54 -2.98
N PRO A 15 -1.00 50.67 -2.51
CA PRO A 15 -1.80 51.73 -1.89
C PRO A 15 -2.95 52.26 -2.76
N THR A 16 -2.75 52.37 -4.08
CA THR A 16 -3.79 52.81 -5.01
C THR A 16 -4.95 51.82 -5.06
N ASP A 17 -4.66 50.51 -5.09
CA ASP A 17 -5.69 49.46 -5.06
C ASP A 17 -6.50 49.54 -3.76
N VAL A 18 -5.81 49.75 -2.63
CA VAL A 18 -6.44 49.88 -1.31
C VAL A 18 -7.34 51.11 -1.24
N SER A 19 -6.86 52.27 -1.69
CA SER A 19 -7.67 53.50 -1.72
C SER A 19 -8.93 53.30 -2.57
N PHE A 20 -8.76 52.73 -3.77
CA PHE A 20 -9.87 52.44 -4.68
C PHE A 20 -10.91 51.51 -4.04
N ILE A 21 -10.48 50.42 -3.38
CA ILE A 21 -11.40 49.49 -2.71
C ILE A 21 -12.13 50.18 -1.56
N CYS A 22 -11.41 50.92 -0.70
CA CYS A 22 -12.02 51.66 0.40
C CYS A 22 -13.06 52.66 -0.09
N GLU A 23 -12.68 53.52 -1.04
CA GLU A 23 -13.57 54.53 -1.62
C GLU A 23 -14.81 53.88 -2.26
N THR A 24 -14.61 52.80 -3.01
CA THR A 24 -15.71 52.04 -3.65
C THR A 24 -16.66 51.48 -2.60
N ILE A 25 -16.14 50.80 -1.57
CA ILE A 25 -16.95 50.26 -0.48
C ILE A 25 -17.70 51.38 0.23
N ARG A 26 -17.06 52.54 0.45
CA ARG A 26 -17.67 53.70 1.11
C ARG A 26 -18.81 54.36 0.35
N THR A 27 -18.94 54.12 -0.96
CA THR A 27 -20.12 54.58 -1.71
C THR A 27 -21.42 53.92 -1.24
N VAL A 28 -21.34 52.70 -0.67
CA VAL A 28 -22.50 51.89 -0.27
C VAL A 28 -22.50 51.52 1.21
N TRP A 29 -21.32 51.40 1.84
CA TRP A 29 -21.15 50.94 3.22
C TRP A 29 -20.74 52.08 4.15
N ARG A 30 -21.64 52.46 5.07
CA ARG A 30 -21.44 53.57 6.02
C ARG A 30 -21.00 53.11 7.41
N GLU A 31 -21.18 51.84 7.74
CA GLU A 31 -20.77 51.25 9.02
C GLU A 31 -19.24 51.04 9.08
N PRO A 32 -18.65 50.59 10.21
CA PRO A 32 -17.21 50.37 10.30
C PRO A 32 -16.64 49.48 9.20
N LEU A 33 -15.48 49.89 8.67
CA LEU A 33 -14.72 49.18 7.64
C LEU A 33 -13.37 48.76 8.20
N GLY A 34 -12.94 47.53 7.88
CA GLY A 34 -11.68 46.95 8.30
C GLY A 34 -10.82 46.49 7.13
N ILE A 35 -9.51 46.47 7.35
CA ILE A 35 -8.51 45.90 6.43
C ILE A 35 -7.72 44.78 7.11
N HIS A 36 -7.48 43.71 6.36
CA HIS A 36 -6.51 42.66 6.70
C HIS A 36 -5.41 42.60 5.64
N ALA A 37 -4.23 43.18 5.95
CA ALA A 37 -3.12 43.30 5.00
C ALA A 37 -2.04 42.24 5.23
N HIS A 38 -1.63 41.55 4.15
CA HIS A 38 -0.51 40.61 4.15
C HIS A 38 0.77 41.25 3.61
N ASN A 39 1.92 40.81 4.11
CA ASN A 39 3.20 41.49 3.88
C ASN A 39 4.05 40.89 2.75
N ASN A 40 3.45 40.20 1.78
CA ASN A 40 4.18 39.50 0.70
C ASN A 40 5.06 40.45 -0.12
N LYS A 41 4.60 41.67 -0.39
CA LYS A 41 5.37 42.73 -1.08
C LYS A 41 6.12 43.69 -0.14
N GLY A 42 6.07 43.47 1.17
CA GLY A 42 6.57 44.43 2.16
C GLY A 42 5.69 45.68 2.31
N MET A 43 4.47 45.66 1.79
CA MET A 43 3.57 46.82 1.72
C MET A 43 2.45 46.82 2.79
N ALA A 44 2.41 45.84 3.69
CA ALA A 44 1.26 45.70 4.60
C ALA A 44 1.04 46.91 5.51
N LEU A 45 2.13 47.54 5.98
CA LEU A 45 2.05 48.74 6.82
C LEU A 45 1.49 49.93 6.04
N ILE A 46 2.06 50.24 4.88
CA ILE A 46 1.59 51.38 4.08
C ILE A 46 0.17 51.16 3.57
N ASN A 47 -0.20 49.94 3.20
CA ASN A 47 -1.57 49.58 2.81
C ASN A 47 -2.55 49.77 3.98
N SER A 48 -2.17 49.38 5.20
CA SER A 48 -3.00 49.61 6.39
C SER A 48 -3.21 51.10 6.66
N LEU A 49 -2.15 51.91 6.59
CA LEU A 49 -2.23 53.36 6.78
C LEU A 49 -3.06 54.04 5.68
N THR A 50 -2.89 53.60 4.42
CA THR A 50 -3.67 54.09 3.28
C THR A 50 -5.15 53.78 3.46
N ALA A 51 -5.49 52.58 3.96
CA ALA A 51 -6.86 52.23 4.26
C ALA A 51 -7.46 53.15 5.34
N ILE A 52 -6.70 53.47 6.40
CA ILE A 52 -7.14 54.41 7.45
C ILE A 52 -7.38 55.80 6.84
N GLU A 53 -6.48 56.30 6.01
CA GLU A 53 -6.62 57.58 5.31
C GLU A 53 -7.85 57.60 4.39
N ALA A 54 -8.17 56.47 3.76
CA ALA A 54 -9.39 56.27 2.96
C ALA A 54 -10.64 55.94 3.80
N GLY A 55 -10.55 56.06 5.13
CA GLY A 55 -11.67 55.97 6.05
C GLY A 55 -11.93 54.59 6.67
N ALA A 56 -11.00 53.64 6.62
CA ALA A 56 -11.10 52.41 7.40
C ALA A 56 -10.98 52.70 8.91
N ASN A 57 -11.78 52.00 9.71
CA ASN A 57 -11.83 52.15 11.17
C ASN A 57 -11.08 51.05 11.90
N TRP A 58 -10.88 49.90 11.24
CA TRP A 58 -10.24 48.72 11.82
C TRP A 58 -9.06 48.27 10.96
N CYS A 59 -7.97 47.87 11.61
CA CYS A 59 -6.82 47.27 10.95
C CYS A 59 -6.40 46.03 11.73
N ASP A 60 -6.36 44.89 11.05
CA ASP A 60 -5.81 43.68 11.63
C ASP A 60 -4.28 43.74 11.60
N SER A 61 -3.65 43.38 12.70
CA SER A 61 -2.20 43.27 12.82
C SER A 61 -1.82 42.12 13.74
N THR A 62 -0.58 41.65 13.64
CA THR A 62 -0.04 40.62 14.55
C THR A 62 1.34 40.99 15.07
N VAL A 63 1.64 40.53 16.29
CA VAL A 63 2.94 40.75 16.94
C VAL A 63 4.05 40.18 16.05
N MET A 64 5.07 41.00 15.77
CA MET A 64 6.14 40.69 14.84
C MET A 64 5.67 40.27 13.43
N GLY A 65 4.44 40.66 13.05
CA GLY A 65 3.82 40.29 11.77
C GLY A 65 3.55 38.80 11.63
N MET A 66 3.43 38.04 12.73
CA MET A 66 3.18 36.60 12.71
C MET A 66 1.97 36.25 11.85
N GLY A 67 2.16 35.36 10.87
CA GLY A 67 1.11 34.91 9.97
C GLY A 67 1.66 33.90 8.97
N ARG A 68 0.79 33.32 8.15
CA ARG A 68 1.22 32.44 7.05
C ARG A 68 2.09 33.21 6.06
N GLY A 69 3.05 32.52 5.44
CA GLY A 69 3.87 33.09 4.38
C GLY A 69 4.74 34.26 4.84
N ALA A 70 4.62 35.39 4.13
CA ALA A 70 5.33 36.62 4.49
C ALA A 70 4.81 37.32 5.76
N GLY A 71 3.70 36.83 6.33
CA GLY A 71 3.08 37.38 7.53
C GLY A 71 2.10 38.51 7.25
N ASN A 72 1.72 39.21 8.32
CA ASN A 72 0.77 40.32 8.30
C ASN A 72 1.49 41.63 8.60
N VAL A 73 0.75 42.75 8.65
CA VAL A 73 1.29 43.98 9.23
C VAL A 73 1.73 43.75 10.68
N ASN A 74 2.92 44.27 11.00
CA ASN A 74 3.51 44.21 12.32
C ASN A 74 2.77 45.17 13.26
N THR A 75 2.20 44.64 14.36
CA THR A 75 1.43 45.43 15.34
C THR A 75 2.27 46.56 15.93
N GLU A 76 3.54 46.31 16.23
CA GLU A 76 4.45 47.29 16.83
C GLU A 76 4.64 48.49 15.89
N ALA A 77 4.92 48.22 14.62
CA ALA A 77 5.10 49.26 13.60
C ALA A 77 3.80 50.05 13.35
N LEU A 78 2.66 49.35 13.20
CA LEU A 78 1.38 50.00 13.00
C LEU A 78 0.98 50.87 14.19
N LEU A 79 1.18 50.39 15.42
CA LEU A 79 0.90 51.19 16.62
C LEU A 79 1.80 52.42 16.72
N MET A 80 3.09 52.30 16.41
CA MET A 80 4.02 53.44 16.43
C MET A 80 3.59 54.52 15.41
N GLU A 81 3.21 54.12 14.19
CA GLU A 81 2.74 55.04 13.16
C GLU A 81 1.37 55.66 13.49
N CYS A 82 0.41 54.87 13.96
CA CYS A 82 -0.89 55.41 14.36
C CYS A 82 -0.77 56.35 15.56
N SER A 83 0.13 56.05 16.52
CA SER A 83 0.36 56.91 17.68
C SER A 83 1.06 58.22 17.30
N SER A 84 2.08 58.18 16.44
CA SER A 84 2.78 59.39 15.98
C SER A 84 1.86 60.36 15.22
N ARG A 85 0.84 59.82 14.54
CA ARG A 85 -0.20 60.57 13.80
C ARG A 85 -1.40 60.97 14.66
N GLY A 86 -1.42 60.63 15.95
CA GLY A 86 -2.55 60.93 16.85
C GLY A 86 -3.82 60.11 16.56
N LEU A 87 -3.71 59.02 15.80
CA LEU A 87 -4.82 58.13 15.42
C LEU A 87 -5.11 57.05 16.45
N HIS A 88 -4.16 56.75 17.35
CA HIS A 88 -4.32 55.73 18.39
C HIS A 88 -3.49 56.05 19.64
N SER A 89 -4.03 55.77 20.84
CA SER A 89 -3.36 56.07 22.12
C SER A 89 -2.49 54.92 22.67
N GLY A 90 -2.37 53.82 21.93
CA GLY A 90 -1.62 52.64 22.33
C GLY A 90 -0.10 52.84 22.34
N ASN A 91 0.59 52.11 23.22
CA ASN A 91 2.04 52.17 23.37
C ASN A 91 2.70 50.85 22.93
N ALA A 92 3.42 50.87 21.82
CA ALA A 92 4.11 49.68 21.28
C ALA A 92 5.16 49.09 22.25
N ARG A 93 5.67 49.87 23.22
CA ARG A 93 6.63 49.37 24.22
C ARG A 93 6.03 48.26 25.09
N HIS A 94 4.72 48.21 25.28
CA HIS A 94 4.08 47.14 26.05
C HIS A 94 4.22 45.76 25.39
N LEU A 95 4.49 45.71 24.08
CA LEU A 95 4.67 44.45 23.35
C LEU A 95 6.09 43.88 23.46
N THR A 96 7.06 44.66 23.97
CA THR A 96 8.45 44.20 24.16
C THR A 96 8.55 42.96 25.05
N ILE A 97 7.63 42.81 26.00
CA ILE A 97 7.54 41.67 26.94
C ILE A 97 7.35 40.34 26.20
N CYS A 98 6.68 40.35 25.03
CA CYS A 98 6.47 39.15 24.23
C CYS A 98 7.39 39.04 23.01
N SER A 99 8.14 40.10 22.65
CA SER A 99 8.97 40.13 21.44
C SER A 99 10.00 39.00 21.40
N GLU A 100 10.69 38.71 22.51
CA GLU A 100 11.68 37.61 22.55
C GLU A 100 11.03 36.24 22.26
N ARG A 101 9.83 36.00 22.81
CA ARG A 101 9.10 34.75 22.59
C ARG A 101 8.63 34.63 21.14
N PHE A 102 8.12 35.71 20.55
CA PHE A 102 7.71 35.71 19.15
C PHE A 102 8.90 35.63 18.19
N ASP A 103 10.07 36.19 18.53
CA ASP A 103 11.26 36.08 17.69
C ASP A 103 11.80 34.64 17.67
N ASN A 104 11.80 33.95 18.81
CA ASN A 104 12.12 32.52 18.86
C ASN A 104 11.18 31.67 17.98
N LEU A 105 9.88 31.97 17.99
CA LEU A 105 8.92 31.32 17.10
C LEU A 105 9.17 31.70 15.64
N ARG A 106 9.55 32.95 15.35
CA ARG A 106 9.86 33.42 13.99
C ARG A 106 11.06 32.69 13.42
N LEU A 107 12.12 32.50 14.21
CA LEU A 107 13.29 31.72 13.80
C LEU A 107 12.94 30.25 13.54
N LYS A 108 12.01 29.68 14.32
CA LYS A 108 11.54 28.30 14.15
C LYS A 108 10.66 28.11 12.91
N TYR A 109 9.65 28.96 12.73
CA TYR A 109 8.61 28.80 11.70
C TYR A 109 8.85 29.64 10.45
N LYS A 110 9.87 30.52 10.48
CA LYS A 110 10.39 31.27 9.34
C LYS A 110 9.35 32.09 8.56
N TRP A 111 8.36 32.67 9.27
CA TRP A 111 7.49 33.66 8.62
C TRP A 111 8.25 34.96 8.37
N GLY A 112 7.82 35.70 7.35
CA GLY A 112 8.38 37.00 6.99
C GLY A 112 8.62 37.16 5.49
N PRO A 113 8.71 38.41 5.01
CA PRO A 113 8.87 38.70 3.59
C PRO A 113 10.22 38.19 3.07
N ASN A 114 10.22 37.69 1.84
CA ASN A 114 11.41 37.30 1.09
C ASN A 114 11.15 37.45 -0.43
N PRO A 115 12.18 37.33 -1.28
CA PRO A 115 12.02 37.48 -2.73
C PRO A 115 10.98 36.56 -3.36
N TYR A 116 10.84 35.33 -2.86
CA TYR A 116 9.88 34.34 -3.38
C TYR A 116 8.42 34.72 -3.08
N TYR A 117 8.13 35.20 -1.87
CA TYR A 117 6.80 35.73 -1.55
C TYR A 117 6.47 36.98 -2.36
N HIS A 118 7.47 37.83 -2.61
CA HIS A 118 7.30 39.01 -3.46
C HIS A 118 6.98 38.62 -4.91
N TYR A 119 7.73 37.66 -5.47
CA TYR A 119 7.48 37.10 -6.80
C TYR A 119 6.07 36.49 -6.89
N ALA A 120 5.69 35.68 -5.89
CA ALA A 120 4.37 35.06 -5.83
C ALA A 120 3.23 36.10 -5.81
N ALA A 121 3.39 37.18 -5.05
CA ALA A 121 2.42 38.26 -5.02
C ALA A 121 2.28 38.99 -6.36
N ASN A 122 3.38 39.23 -7.07
CA ASN A 122 3.35 39.84 -8.40
C ASN A 122 2.69 38.95 -9.46
N ASN A 123 2.71 37.63 -9.26
CA ASN A 123 2.16 36.64 -10.19
C ASN A 123 0.85 35.99 -9.69
N CYS A 124 0.20 36.55 -8.66
CA CYS A 124 -1.04 36.03 -8.09
C CYS A 124 -0.97 34.54 -7.64
N ILE A 125 0.19 34.10 -7.17
CA ILE A 125 0.41 32.74 -6.65
C ILE A 125 0.09 32.72 -5.14
N HIS A 126 -0.69 31.74 -4.70
CA HIS A 126 -1.05 31.60 -3.30
C HIS A 126 0.20 31.38 -2.41
N PRO A 127 0.37 32.11 -1.28
CA PRO A 127 1.59 32.07 -0.47
C PRO A 127 1.91 30.70 0.14
N THR A 128 0.91 29.83 0.31
CA THR A 128 1.14 28.45 0.79
C THR A 128 1.99 27.62 -0.18
N TYR A 129 2.00 27.93 -1.49
CA TYR A 129 2.92 27.26 -2.43
C TYR A 129 4.36 27.58 -2.09
N VAL A 130 4.68 28.87 -1.91
CA VAL A 130 6.03 29.32 -1.51
C VAL A 130 6.43 28.71 -0.18
N GLN A 131 5.51 28.69 0.80
CA GLN A 131 5.78 28.10 2.11
C GLN A 131 6.05 26.59 2.02
N ALA A 132 5.29 25.86 1.19
CA ALA A 132 5.48 24.43 0.98
C ALA A 132 6.83 24.11 0.32
N VAL A 133 7.24 24.92 -0.66
CA VAL A 133 8.51 24.77 -1.36
C VAL A 133 9.68 25.14 -0.45
N LEU A 134 9.64 26.28 0.24
CA LEU A 134 10.75 26.73 1.09
C LEU A 134 10.97 25.89 2.35
N ASN A 135 9.90 25.28 2.89
CA ASN A 135 10.02 24.36 4.02
C ASN A 135 10.59 22.99 3.62
N ASN A 136 10.69 22.70 2.32
CA ASN A 136 11.21 21.45 1.82
C ASN A 136 12.70 21.61 1.46
N VAL A 137 13.56 21.04 2.30
CA VAL A 137 15.03 21.06 2.16
C VAL A 137 15.56 20.45 0.86
N ARG A 138 14.69 19.78 0.08
CA ARG A 138 15.05 19.14 -1.19
C ARG A 138 15.26 20.13 -2.34
N TYR A 139 14.63 21.30 -2.29
CA TYR A 139 14.68 22.25 -3.41
C TYR A 139 15.83 23.24 -3.26
N LYS A 140 16.69 23.31 -4.28
CA LYS A 140 17.72 24.35 -4.41
C LYS A 140 17.09 25.66 -4.88
N PRO A 141 17.71 26.83 -4.61
CA PRO A 141 17.18 28.14 -5.03
C PRO A 141 16.70 28.18 -6.49
N ASP A 142 17.52 27.73 -7.44
CA ASP A 142 17.17 27.74 -8.87
C ASP A 142 15.93 26.87 -9.19
N GLN A 143 15.70 25.80 -8.44
CA GLN A 143 14.51 24.96 -8.60
C GLN A 143 13.26 25.63 -8.04
N VAL A 144 13.40 26.38 -6.93
CA VAL A 144 12.29 27.18 -6.38
C VAL A 144 11.82 28.21 -7.40
N ASP A 145 12.76 28.88 -8.07
CA ASP A 145 12.43 29.87 -9.11
C ASP A 145 11.64 29.23 -10.26
N ASN A 146 12.13 28.10 -10.80
CA ASN A 146 11.44 27.40 -11.89
C ASN A 146 10.04 26.87 -11.49
N ILE A 147 9.88 26.38 -10.25
CA ILE A 147 8.57 25.96 -9.73
C ILE A 147 7.60 27.15 -9.68
N LEU A 148 8.07 28.30 -9.19
CA LEU A 148 7.24 29.51 -9.12
C LEU A 148 6.90 30.06 -10.51
N GLU A 149 7.82 29.99 -11.47
CA GLU A 149 7.54 30.34 -12.87
C GLU A 149 6.47 29.44 -13.49
N SER A 150 6.54 28.12 -13.27
CA SER A 150 5.50 27.19 -13.73
C SER A 150 4.15 27.47 -13.04
N LEU A 151 4.15 27.78 -11.75
CA LEU A 151 2.94 28.17 -11.03
C LEU A 151 2.36 29.50 -11.51
N ALA A 152 3.20 30.45 -11.96
CA ALA A 152 2.78 31.74 -12.51
C ALA A 152 2.06 31.60 -13.86
N GLN A 153 2.46 30.62 -14.67
CA GLN A 153 1.81 30.33 -15.96
C GLN A 153 0.41 29.72 -15.79
N ASN A 154 0.09 29.21 -14.59
CA ASN A 154 -1.18 28.56 -14.27
C ASN A 154 -2.01 29.44 -13.30
N LYS A 155 -3.34 29.27 -13.27
CA LYS A 155 -4.21 29.99 -12.32
C LYS A 155 -4.04 29.46 -10.88
N SER A 156 -2.97 29.88 -10.19
CA SER A 156 -2.53 29.34 -8.90
C SER A 156 -2.88 30.24 -7.70
N SER A 157 -4.00 30.96 -7.77
CA SER A 157 -4.46 31.88 -6.72
C SER A 157 -5.01 31.19 -5.46
N SER A 158 -5.25 29.88 -5.53
CA SER A 158 -5.57 29.00 -4.40
C SER A 158 -4.60 27.84 -4.32
N PHE A 159 -4.25 27.40 -3.11
CA PHE A 159 -3.36 26.25 -2.92
C PHE A 159 -4.02 24.93 -3.33
N ASN A 160 -3.32 24.16 -4.16
CA ASN A 160 -3.71 22.85 -4.65
C ASN A 160 -2.44 21.98 -4.75
N GLU A 161 -2.42 20.88 -4.02
CA GLU A 161 -1.26 19.99 -3.97
C GLU A 161 -0.91 19.39 -5.34
N ARG A 162 -1.90 19.11 -6.20
CA ARG A 162 -1.71 18.63 -7.57
C ARG A 162 -1.00 19.67 -8.44
N ALA A 163 -1.37 20.95 -8.32
CA ALA A 163 -0.72 22.02 -9.06
C ALA A 163 0.75 22.19 -8.65
N LEU A 164 1.05 22.07 -7.35
CA LEU A 164 2.44 22.09 -6.86
C LEU A 164 3.25 20.91 -7.42
N ARG A 165 2.70 19.69 -7.38
CA ARG A 165 3.37 18.49 -7.91
C ARG A 165 3.63 18.62 -9.41
N ASN A 166 2.67 19.12 -10.19
CA ASN A 166 2.84 19.34 -11.63
C ASN A 166 3.94 20.37 -11.92
N ALA A 167 3.96 21.48 -11.18
CA ALA A 167 5.00 22.49 -11.32
C ALA A 167 6.39 21.95 -11.00
N VAL A 168 6.52 21.09 -9.98
CA VAL A 168 7.78 20.39 -9.66
C VAL A 168 8.19 19.44 -10.80
N ASN A 169 7.26 18.68 -11.35
CA ASN A 169 7.54 17.71 -12.42
C ASN A 169 7.92 18.36 -13.76
N GLN A 170 7.35 19.51 -14.11
CA GLN A 170 7.67 20.23 -15.35
C GLN A 170 9.11 20.78 -15.39
N VAL A 171 9.76 20.93 -14.24
CA VAL A 171 11.16 21.40 -14.16
C VAL A 171 12.16 20.26 -14.42
N GLU A 172 11.72 19.01 -14.37
CA GLU A 172 12.56 17.80 -14.55
C GLU A 172 12.54 17.24 -15.98
N VAL A 173 12.40 18.08 -17.00
CA VAL A 173 12.34 17.63 -18.41
C VAL A 173 13.74 17.29 -18.92
N HIS A 174 14.13 16.02 -18.80
CA HIS A 174 15.09 15.37 -19.70
C HIS A 174 14.51 14.06 -20.23
N SER A 175 14.76 13.78 -21.52
CA SER A 175 14.14 12.70 -22.29
C SER A 175 14.30 11.32 -21.64
N SER A 176 13.22 10.56 -21.71
CA SER A 176 12.81 9.49 -20.78
C SER A 176 12.89 8.08 -21.35
N LYS A 177 13.78 7.82 -22.31
CA LYS A 177 14.12 6.44 -22.66
C LYS A 177 15.23 5.99 -21.72
N GLY A 178 14.95 4.93 -20.97
CA GLY A 178 15.99 4.21 -20.26
C GLY A 178 16.86 3.41 -21.23
N ASP A 179 18.04 3.02 -20.76
CA ASP A 179 19.02 2.25 -21.53
C ASP A 179 18.72 0.73 -21.58
N TRP A 180 17.72 0.26 -20.84
CA TRP A 180 17.32 -1.16 -20.81
C TRP A 180 15.97 -1.39 -21.49
N ASP A 181 15.94 -2.35 -22.41
CA ASP A 181 14.73 -2.86 -23.06
C ASP A 181 14.15 -4.02 -22.23
N ALA A 182 12.93 -3.84 -21.73
CA ALA A 182 12.26 -4.83 -20.90
C ALA A 182 11.68 -6.01 -21.71
N THR A 183 11.58 -5.88 -23.03
CA THR A 183 10.84 -6.81 -23.90
C THR A 183 11.27 -8.27 -23.67
N ASP A 184 10.27 -9.14 -23.50
CA ASP A 184 10.44 -10.60 -23.32
C ASP A 184 11.29 -11.03 -22.10
N TRP A 185 11.68 -10.12 -21.20
CA TRP A 185 12.49 -10.45 -20.01
C TRP A 185 11.81 -11.49 -19.08
N LEU A 186 10.47 -11.51 -19.05
CA LEU A 186 9.63 -12.43 -18.27
C LEU A 186 8.73 -13.30 -19.16
N LYS A 187 9.14 -13.54 -20.41
CA LYS A 187 8.33 -14.24 -21.41
C LYS A 187 7.76 -15.56 -20.89
N GLY A 188 6.43 -15.67 -20.86
CA GLY A 188 5.74 -16.90 -20.48
C GLY A 188 5.77 -17.21 -18.97
N ARG A 189 6.23 -16.27 -18.14
CA ARG A 189 6.28 -16.42 -16.68
C ARG A 189 5.07 -15.74 -16.05
N LYS A 190 4.52 -16.37 -15.01
CA LYS A 190 3.63 -15.73 -14.04
C LYS A 190 4.43 -14.81 -13.13
N VAL A 191 3.88 -13.67 -12.76
CA VAL A 191 4.54 -12.71 -11.88
C VAL A 191 3.80 -12.58 -10.57
N LEU A 192 4.54 -12.61 -9.46
CA LEU A 192 4.06 -12.23 -8.15
C LEU A 192 4.65 -10.86 -7.78
N MET A 193 3.82 -9.81 -7.80
CA MET A 193 4.18 -8.50 -7.31
C MET A 193 3.94 -8.41 -5.80
N ILE A 194 4.97 -7.95 -5.07
CA ILE A 194 4.94 -7.82 -3.61
C ILE A 194 4.99 -6.34 -3.24
N GLY A 195 3.87 -5.84 -2.72
CA GLY A 195 3.75 -4.48 -2.17
C GLY A 195 4.32 -4.35 -0.76
N SER A 196 3.98 -3.26 -0.09
CA SER A 196 4.41 -2.94 1.28
C SER A 196 3.28 -3.03 2.33
N GLY A 197 2.09 -3.48 1.92
CA GLY A 197 0.93 -3.50 2.78
C GLY A 197 1.05 -4.48 3.96
N PRO A 198 0.30 -4.25 5.07
CA PRO A 198 0.39 -5.06 6.28
C PRO A 198 0.12 -6.55 6.07
N SER A 199 -0.64 -6.92 5.03
CA SER A 199 -0.88 -8.32 4.68
C SER A 199 0.41 -9.10 4.38
N VAL A 200 1.48 -8.45 3.88
CA VAL A 200 2.75 -9.15 3.61
C VAL A 200 3.35 -9.70 4.90
N PHE A 201 3.35 -8.91 5.97
CA PHE A 201 3.82 -9.36 7.28
C PHE A 201 2.91 -10.46 7.83
N LYS A 202 1.59 -10.23 7.79
CA LYS A 202 0.58 -11.18 8.31
C LYS A 202 0.68 -12.55 7.64
N TYR A 203 0.90 -12.58 6.33
CA TYR A 203 0.90 -13.80 5.53
C TYR A 203 2.31 -14.22 5.08
N LYS A 204 3.37 -13.71 5.75
CA LYS A 204 4.77 -13.92 5.38
C LYS A 204 5.11 -15.38 5.03
N ASN A 205 4.81 -16.30 5.93
CA ASN A 205 5.16 -17.72 5.72
C ASN A 205 4.38 -18.32 4.54
N ALA A 206 3.10 -17.95 4.39
CA ALA A 206 2.28 -18.38 3.27
C ALA A 206 2.82 -17.88 1.93
N ILE A 207 3.25 -16.61 1.87
CA ILE A 207 3.86 -16.01 0.69
C ILE A 207 5.18 -16.72 0.35
N ILE A 208 6.04 -16.97 1.33
CA ILE A 208 7.31 -17.69 1.12
C ILE A 208 7.06 -19.11 0.61
N SER A 209 6.11 -19.83 1.22
CA SER A 209 5.71 -21.17 0.76
C SER A 209 5.13 -21.14 -0.65
N TYR A 210 4.31 -20.14 -0.97
CA TYR A 210 3.76 -19.91 -2.31
C TYR A 210 4.86 -19.72 -3.36
N ILE A 211 5.84 -18.85 -3.08
CA ILE A 211 6.97 -18.58 -3.99
C ILE A 211 7.77 -19.87 -4.23
N LYS A 212 8.12 -20.60 -3.17
CA LYS A 212 8.90 -21.85 -3.27
C LYS A 212 8.18 -22.92 -4.09
N ARG A 213 6.86 -23.02 -3.92
CA ARG A 213 6.01 -24.02 -4.57
C ARG A 213 5.73 -23.70 -6.04
N ASN A 214 5.25 -22.49 -6.33
CA ASN A 214 4.80 -22.11 -7.68
C ASN A 214 5.91 -21.52 -8.55
N ARG A 215 7.02 -21.10 -7.95
CA ARG A 215 8.17 -20.48 -8.61
C ARG A 215 7.78 -19.36 -9.61
N PRO A 216 6.89 -18.41 -9.25
CA PRO A 216 6.62 -17.25 -10.08
C PRO A 216 7.89 -16.39 -10.22
N ALA A 217 7.90 -15.45 -11.17
CA ALA A 217 8.86 -14.36 -11.12
C ALA A 217 8.42 -13.37 -10.03
N VAL A 218 9.29 -13.07 -9.06
CA VAL A 218 8.96 -12.27 -7.88
C VAL A 218 9.49 -10.86 -8.06
N ILE A 219 8.58 -9.89 -8.04
CA ILE A 219 8.89 -8.48 -8.26
C ILE A 219 8.50 -7.68 -7.01
N PHE A 220 9.50 -7.13 -6.32
CA PHE A 220 9.27 -6.29 -5.15
C PHE A 220 8.96 -4.84 -5.57
N LEU A 221 7.95 -4.22 -4.97
CA LEU A 221 7.75 -2.77 -5.06
C LEU A 221 8.44 -2.10 -3.87
N ASN A 222 9.56 -1.43 -4.15
CA ASN A 222 10.52 -0.96 -3.14
C ASN A 222 11.12 -2.10 -2.30
N ILE A 223 11.87 -1.75 -1.25
CA ILE A 223 12.43 -2.73 -0.30
C ILE A 223 11.30 -3.32 0.54
N ASN A 224 11.35 -4.63 0.75
CA ASN A 224 10.45 -5.35 1.65
C ASN A 224 11.26 -5.98 2.79
N ASP A 225 10.90 -5.67 4.04
CA ASP A 225 11.62 -6.16 5.23
C ASP A 225 11.16 -7.55 5.68
N TYR A 226 10.06 -8.07 5.13
CA TYR A 226 9.41 -9.27 5.62
C TYR A 226 9.77 -10.50 4.81
N ILE A 227 9.78 -10.38 3.48
CA ILE A 227 10.10 -11.45 2.55
C ILE A 227 11.60 -11.37 2.21
N PRO A 228 12.35 -12.47 2.35
CA PRO A 228 13.77 -12.47 2.04
C PRO A 228 14.05 -12.05 0.58
N SER A 229 14.99 -11.12 0.40
CA SER A 229 15.28 -10.53 -0.92
C SER A 229 15.83 -11.55 -1.91
N GLU A 230 16.47 -12.63 -1.45
CA GLU A 230 16.95 -13.73 -2.30
C GLU A 230 15.85 -14.50 -3.04
N LEU A 231 14.58 -14.28 -2.67
CA LEU A 231 13.44 -14.84 -3.39
C LEU A 231 12.98 -13.95 -4.56
N GLY A 232 13.56 -12.76 -4.72
CA GLY A 232 13.21 -11.79 -5.76
C GLY A 232 13.97 -11.96 -7.07
N ASP A 233 13.29 -11.68 -8.17
CA ASP A 233 13.89 -11.54 -9.50
C ASP A 233 14.21 -10.07 -9.82
N ALA A 234 13.46 -9.12 -9.26
CA ALA A 234 13.78 -7.68 -9.32
C ALA A 234 13.13 -6.87 -8.20
N THR A 235 13.67 -5.67 -7.95
CA THR A 235 13.01 -4.62 -7.14
C THR A 235 12.73 -3.41 -8.01
N ILE A 236 11.51 -2.90 -7.96
CA ILE A 236 11.06 -1.74 -8.71
C ILE A 236 11.09 -0.49 -7.83
N VAL A 237 11.67 0.59 -8.36
CA VAL A 237 11.77 1.89 -7.70
C VAL A 237 11.44 2.98 -8.73
N ALA A 238 10.27 3.61 -8.63
CA ALA A 238 9.84 4.64 -9.58
C ALA A 238 10.20 6.07 -9.15
N HIS A 239 10.48 6.28 -7.87
CA HIS A 239 10.89 7.55 -7.28
C HIS A 239 11.70 7.27 -6.01
N LYS A 240 12.35 8.28 -5.41
CA LYS A 240 12.84 8.21 -4.02
C LYS A 240 11.67 8.08 -3.05
N GLY A 241 11.10 6.89 -2.95
CA GLY A 241 10.15 6.52 -1.91
C GLY A 241 10.87 6.44 -0.57
N PHE A 242 10.24 6.97 0.49
CA PHE A 242 10.75 6.89 1.84
C PHE A 242 11.01 5.43 2.22
N VAL A 243 12.24 5.10 2.61
CA VAL A 243 12.53 3.88 3.36
C VAL A 243 11.82 4.02 4.71
N GLN A 244 10.67 3.37 4.85
CA GLN A 244 9.92 3.36 6.10
C GLN A 244 10.48 2.24 6.99
N CYS A 245 11.50 2.54 7.79
CA CYS A 245 11.90 1.64 8.88
C CYS A 245 10.97 1.87 10.09
N GLY A 246 9.95 1.02 10.24
CA GLY A 246 9.12 0.96 11.46
C GLY A 246 8.13 2.12 11.67
N THR A 247 7.68 2.28 12.92
CA THR A 247 6.60 3.20 13.33
C THR A 247 7.03 4.66 13.57
N GLU A 248 8.27 5.03 13.27
CA GLU A 248 8.77 6.40 13.47
C GLU A 248 9.44 6.95 12.21
N VAL A 249 8.91 8.05 11.69
CA VAL A 249 9.52 8.83 10.59
C VAL A 249 10.65 9.66 11.19
N PHE A 250 11.88 9.14 11.16
CA PHE A 250 13.05 9.93 11.51
C PHE A 250 13.46 10.81 10.32
N ILE A 251 13.24 12.12 10.44
CA ILE A 251 13.95 13.12 9.63
C ILE A 251 15.36 13.24 10.22
N THR A 252 16.30 12.46 9.70
CA THR A 252 17.72 12.75 9.89
C THR A 252 18.42 12.77 8.54
N THR A 253 19.36 13.70 8.40
CA THR A 253 20.22 13.98 7.24
C THR A 253 21.15 12.84 6.82
N SER A 254 20.89 11.59 7.26
CA SER A 254 21.70 10.39 6.99
C SER A 254 21.02 9.37 6.06
N MET A 255 19.88 9.69 5.44
CA MET A 255 19.12 8.74 4.62
C MET A 255 19.79 8.31 3.31
N THR A 256 20.80 9.01 2.79
CA THR A 256 21.48 8.57 1.55
C THR A 256 22.29 7.29 1.81
N ASN A 257 23.11 7.29 2.88
CA ASN A 257 23.92 6.13 3.27
C ASN A 257 23.07 4.89 3.64
N ALA A 258 21.86 5.09 4.19
CA ALA A 258 20.96 4.00 4.53
C ALA A 258 20.22 3.42 3.29
N TRP A 259 19.87 4.28 2.34
CA TRP A 259 19.25 3.89 1.08
C TRP A 259 20.20 2.99 0.28
N SER A 260 21.42 3.45 -0.02
CA SER A 260 22.41 2.63 -0.73
C SER A 260 22.83 1.37 0.03
N GLY A 261 22.89 1.45 1.36
CA GLY A 261 23.18 0.31 2.24
C GLY A 261 22.21 -0.87 2.06
N GLN A 262 20.90 -0.63 2.03
CA GLN A 262 19.92 -1.72 1.88
C GLN A 262 19.82 -2.22 0.43
N TYR A 263 19.85 -1.32 -0.55
CA TYR A 263 19.78 -1.70 -1.96
C TYR A 263 21.04 -2.44 -2.43
N SER A 264 22.21 -2.16 -1.86
CA SER A 264 23.46 -2.89 -2.18
C SER A 264 23.50 -4.33 -1.67
N LEU A 265 22.62 -4.70 -0.74
CA LEU A 265 22.48 -6.07 -0.25
C LEU A 265 21.58 -6.93 -1.15
N LEU A 266 20.87 -6.32 -2.12
CA LEU A 266 20.02 -7.05 -3.05
C LEU A 266 20.88 -7.87 -4.01
N LYS A 267 20.48 -9.12 -4.22
CA LYS A 267 21.16 -10.05 -5.15
C LYS A 267 20.53 -10.07 -6.53
N HIS A 268 19.54 -9.23 -6.76
CA HIS A 268 18.75 -9.12 -7.97
C HIS A 268 18.74 -7.67 -8.48
N PRO A 269 18.45 -7.43 -9.77
CA PRO A 269 18.45 -6.10 -10.35
C PRO A 269 17.41 -5.16 -9.74
N ILE A 270 17.73 -3.86 -9.76
CA ILE A 270 16.81 -2.78 -9.42
C ILE A 270 16.35 -2.12 -10.72
N ILE A 271 15.05 -2.10 -10.97
CA ILE A 271 14.45 -1.47 -12.15
C ILE A 271 13.95 -0.08 -11.74
N MET A 272 14.52 0.96 -12.34
CA MET A 272 14.20 2.35 -12.02
C MET A 272 14.42 3.28 -13.22
N PRO A 273 13.80 4.46 -13.27
CA PRO A 273 14.10 5.49 -14.27
C PRO A 273 15.42 6.18 -13.91
N TYR A 274 16.52 5.47 -14.10
CA TYR A 274 17.83 5.86 -13.63
C TYR A 274 18.30 7.14 -14.29
N GLY A 275 18.06 7.34 -15.60
CA GLY A 275 18.36 8.60 -16.28
C GLY A 275 17.80 9.84 -15.54
N ARG A 276 16.58 9.75 -15.01
CA ARG A 276 15.94 10.80 -14.19
C ARG A 276 16.53 10.87 -12.78
N LEU A 277 16.62 9.72 -12.11
CA LEU A 277 17.01 9.66 -10.70
C LEU A 277 18.51 9.80 -10.46
N ARG A 278 19.36 9.67 -11.48
CA ARG A 278 20.82 9.70 -11.37
C ARG A 278 21.33 11.00 -10.74
N THR A 279 20.72 12.13 -11.09
CA THR A 279 21.08 13.44 -10.52
C THR A 279 20.75 13.54 -9.04
N GLU A 280 19.71 12.83 -8.59
CA GLU A 280 19.28 12.77 -7.19
C GLU A 280 20.05 11.75 -6.36
N LEU A 281 20.44 10.62 -6.96
CA LEU A 281 21.04 9.47 -6.26
C LEU A 281 22.57 9.57 -6.10
N GLY A 282 23.23 10.43 -6.87
CA GLY A 282 24.67 10.71 -6.70
C GLY A 282 25.57 9.52 -7.03
N ALA A 283 26.74 9.44 -6.38
CA ALA A 283 27.75 8.39 -6.65
C ALA A 283 27.45 7.03 -6.02
N GLU A 284 26.38 6.93 -5.22
CA GLU A 284 26.05 5.75 -4.41
C GLU A 284 25.44 4.58 -5.22
N THR A 285 25.15 4.80 -6.50
CA THR A 285 24.58 3.81 -7.42
C THR A 285 25.61 3.03 -8.22
N LYS A 286 26.90 3.39 -8.12
CA LYS A 286 27.99 2.79 -8.92
C LYS A 286 28.13 1.27 -8.79
N ASN A 287 27.72 0.71 -7.65
CA ASN A 287 27.84 -0.71 -7.35
C ASN A 287 26.49 -1.45 -7.36
N LEU A 288 25.42 -0.78 -7.78
CA LEU A 288 24.09 -1.39 -7.87
C LEU A 288 23.88 -1.97 -9.27
N ASN A 289 23.27 -3.15 -9.33
CA ASN A 289 22.78 -3.71 -10.59
C ASN A 289 21.49 -3.00 -10.99
N ILE A 290 21.58 -1.98 -11.83
CA ILE A 290 20.44 -1.15 -12.23
C ILE A 290 20.03 -1.48 -13.66
N LEU A 291 18.74 -1.73 -13.85
CA LEU A 291 18.08 -1.79 -15.15
C LEU A 291 17.33 -0.46 -15.34
N ASP A 292 17.86 0.38 -16.23
CA ASP A 292 17.30 1.71 -16.49
C ASP A 292 16.10 1.60 -17.42
N TYR A 293 14.89 1.67 -16.86
CA TYR A 293 13.64 1.70 -17.62
C TYR A 293 13.01 3.09 -17.44
N GLY A 294 12.78 3.79 -18.54
CA GLY A 294 12.39 5.19 -18.51
C GLY A 294 11.01 5.47 -17.89
N LEU A 295 10.84 6.66 -17.33
CA LEU A 295 9.56 7.14 -16.79
C LEU A 295 9.35 8.62 -17.12
N ASP A 296 8.35 8.88 -17.94
CA ASP A 296 7.77 10.20 -18.14
C ASP A 296 6.43 10.34 -17.40
N VAL A 297 6.10 11.58 -17.05
CA VAL A 297 4.82 11.91 -16.44
C VAL A 297 4.02 12.82 -17.35
N GLN A 298 2.84 12.36 -17.77
CA GLN A 298 1.92 13.12 -18.61
C GLN A 298 0.48 12.89 -18.15
N GLU A 299 -0.29 13.97 -18.02
CA GLU A 299 -1.69 13.89 -17.59
C GLU A 299 -2.52 12.99 -18.52
N GLY A 300 -3.28 12.06 -17.92
CA GLY A 300 -4.11 11.09 -18.63
C GLY A 300 -3.36 9.97 -19.35
N ALA A 301 -2.04 9.89 -19.24
CA ALA A 301 -1.24 8.90 -19.97
C ALA A 301 -1.10 7.57 -19.21
N PHE A 302 -1.14 6.47 -19.97
CA PHE A 302 -0.64 5.16 -19.55
C PHE A 302 -0.08 4.43 -20.78
N HIS A 303 1.10 4.86 -21.22
CA HIS A 303 1.78 4.29 -22.37
C HIS A 303 2.95 3.42 -21.92
N ILE A 304 3.00 2.20 -22.44
CA ILE A 304 4.04 1.21 -22.16
C ILE A 304 4.91 1.06 -23.42
N GLY A 305 6.21 1.21 -23.28
CA GLY A 305 7.18 1.05 -24.36
C GLY A 305 8.32 0.11 -23.99
N ALA A 306 9.15 -0.23 -24.97
CA ALA A 306 10.26 -1.17 -24.82
C ALA A 306 11.25 -0.79 -23.71
N SER A 307 11.65 0.48 -23.65
CA SER A 307 12.65 0.98 -22.69
C SER A 307 12.16 2.10 -21.78
N GLY A 308 10.85 2.21 -21.61
CA GLY A 308 10.25 3.19 -20.70
C GLY A 308 8.74 3.30 -20.84
N CYS A 309 8.14 4.10 -19.98
CA CYS A 309 6.70 4.34 -19.96
C CYS A 309 6.36 5.82 -19.72
N VAL A 310 5.14 6.19 -20.09
CA VAL A 310 4.56 7.51 -19.83
C VAL A 310 3.32 7.31 -18.98
N LEU A 311 3.33 7.83 -17.76
CA LEU A 311 2.28 7.59 -16.76
C LEU A 311 1.68 8.91 -16.26
N GLN A 312 0.40 8.88 -15.92
CA GLN A 312 -0.24 9.99 -15.21
C GLN A 312 0.37 10.20 -13.83
N TRP A 313 0.71 9.12 -13.13
CA TRP A 313 1.26 9.13 -11.79
C TRP A 313 2.55 8.32 -11.72
N PRO A 314 3.66 8.85 -11.15
CA PRO A 314 4.92 8.12 -10.98
C PRO A 314 4.85 7.11 -9.81
N LEU A 315 3.76 6.36 -9.72
CA LEU A 315 3.54 5.34 -8.69
C LEU A 315 4.35 4.09 -9.00
N GLY A 316 5.03 3.54 -7.99
CA GLY A 316 5.82 2.32 -8.12
C GLY A 316 5.02 1.15 -8.68
N PHE A 317 3.73 1.05 -8.32
CA PHE A 317 2.84 0.03 -8.88
C PHE A 317 2.56 0.24 -10.37
N ALA A 318 2.16 1.45 -10.79
CA ALA A 318 1.87 1.74 -12.21
C ALA A 318 3.12 1.53 -13.09
N TYR A 319 4.27 2.00 -12.62
CA TYR A 319 5.56 1.78 -13.27
C TYR A 319 5.93 0.29 -13.32
N GLY A 320 5.64 -0.46 -12.25
CA GLY A 320 5.83 -1.90 -12.24
C GLY A 320 4.92 -2.67 -13.20
N LEU A 321 3.66 -2.26 -13.33
CA LEU A 321 2.75 -2.79 -14.35
C LEU A 321 3.32 -2.58 -15.75
N SER A 322 3.85 -1.39 -16.06
CA SER A 322 4.47 -1.11 -17.35
C SER A 322 5.63 -2.06 -17.65
N VAL A 323 6.56 -2.20 -16.70
CA VAL A 323 7.72 -3.09 -16.83
C VAL A 323 7.30 -4.54 -17.05
N VAL A 324 6.43 -5.06 -16.18
CA VAL A 324 6.01 -6.48 -16.21
C VAL A 324 5.22 -6.81 -17.48
N THR A 325 4.36 -5.88 -17.92
CA THR A 325 3.59 -6.03 -19.16
C THR A 325 4.52 -6.04 -20.37
N GLN A 326 5.45 -5.08 -20.45
CA GLN A 326 6.43 -5.04 -21.54
C GLN A 326 7.32 -6.28 -21.54
N ALA A 327 7.63 -6.83 -20.37
CA ALA A 327 8.45 -8.02 -20.21
C ALA A 327 7.81 -9.33 -20.68
N GLY A 328 6.55 -9.32 -21.12
CA GLY A 328 5.90 -10.50 -21.70
C GLY A 328 5.44 -11.53 -20.66
N ALA A 329 5.16 -11.09 -19.42
CA ALA A 329 4.52 -11.93 -18.42
C ALA A 329 3.11 -12.36 -18.86
N THR A 330 2.61 -13.47 -18.31
CA THR A 330 1.28 -14.01 -18.66
C THR A 330 0.15 -13.47 -17.79
N ASP A 331 0.43 -13.28 -16.51
CA ASP A 331 -0.52 -12.82 -15.49
C ASP A 331 0.24 -12.22 -14.30
N ILE A 332 -0.45 -11.34 -13.57
CA ILE A 332 0.09 -10.62 -12.42
C ILE A 332 -0.73 -10.96 -11.19
N GLU A 333 -0.10 -11.69 -10.28
CA GLU A 333 -0.60 -11.92 -8.94
C GLU A 333 0.00 -10.91 -7.97
N MET A 334 -0.78 -10.51 -6.98
CA MET A 334 -0.46 -9.38 -6.11
C MET A 334 -0.63 -9.76 -4.64
N VAL A 335 0.36 -9.40 -3.82
CA VAL A 335 0.27 -9.48 -2.35
C VAL A 335 0.74 -8.17 -1.71
N GLY A 336 0.18 -7.78 -0.57
CA GLY A 336 0.57 -6.51 0.07
C GLY A 336 -0.09 -5.26 -0.52
N PHE A 337 -1.23 -5.42 -1.19
CA PHE A 337 -2.02 -4.34 -1.79
C PHE A 337 -3.34 -4.19 -1.04
N ASP A 338 -3.27 -4.01 0.28
CA ASP A 338 -4.42 -4.00 1.18
C ASP A 338 -5.46 -2.91 0.85
N GLY A 339 -5.02 -1.77 0.32
CA GLY A 339 -5.84 -0.58 0.16
C GLY A 339 -5.63 0.44 1.27
N TYR A 340 -6.04 1.68 0.99
CA TYR A 340 -6.07 2.79 1.94
C TYR A 340 -7.52 3.11 2.33
N SER A 341 -7.69 4.00 3.32
CA SER A 341 -9.03 4.49 3.65
C SER A 341 -9.62 5.33 2.51
N SER A 342 -10.94 5.40 2.41
CA SER A 342 -11.63 6.14 1.33
C SER A 342 -11.33 7.64 1.31
N SER A 343 -10.84 8.21 2.41
CA SER A 343 -10.40 9.61 2.51
C SER A 343 -8.94 9.82 2.10
N ASP A 344 -8.16 8.75 1.92
CA ASP A 344 -6.76 8.84 1.55
C ASP A 344 -6.64 9.05 0.03
N PRO A 345 -5.99 10.14 -0.44
CA PRO A 345 -5.83 10.41 -1.86
C PRO A 345 -5.19 9.26 -2.66
N ARG A 346 -4.31 8.47 -2.02
CA ARG A 346 -3.63 7.33 -2.65
C ARG A 346 -4.62 6.23 -3.06
N GLN A 347 -5.76 6.11 -2.37
CA GLN A 347 -6.81 5.17 -2.76
C GLN A 347 -7.37 5.53 -4.13
N GLY A 348 -7.61 6.82 -4.38
CA GLY A 348 -8.12 7.33 -5.64
C GLY A 348 -7.12 7.14 -6.78
N GLU A 349 -5.86 7.54 -6.55
CA GLU A 349 -4.77 7.39 -7.54
C GLU A 349 -4.58 5.92 -7.94
N MET A 350 -4.61 5.00 -6.97
CA MET A 350 -4.43 3.56 -7.22
C MET A 350 -5.63 2.95 -7.98
N ASN A 351 -6.86 3.32 -7.65
CA ASN A 351 -8.04 2.88 -8.40
C ASN A 351 -8.03 3.39 -9.85
N GLU A 352 -7.60 4.64 -10.07
CA GLU A 352 -7.46 5.20 -11.40
C GLU A 352 -6.42 4.44 -12.22
N VAL A 353 -5.26 4.12 -11.63
CA VAL A 353 -4.22 3.29 -12.27
C VAL A 353 -4.78 1.93 -12.69
N ILE A 354 -5.54 1.24 -11.82
CA ILE A 354 -6.14 -0.05 -12.15
C ILE A 354 -7.15 0.08 -13.28
N ALA A 355 -8.02 1.10 -13.22
CA ALA A 355 -9.03 1.35 -14.25
C ALA A 355 -8.36 1.61 -15.61
N THR A 356 -7.46 2.59 -15.69
CA THR A 356 -6.76 2.93 -16.93
C THR A 356 -5.92 1.78 -17.46
N TYR A 357 -5.26 1.00 -16.58
CA TYR A 357 -4.50 -0.18 -17.01
C TYR A 357 -5.40 -1.25 -17.65
N SER A 358 -6.58 -1.50 -17.07
CA SER A 358 -7.51 -2.52 -17.59
C SER A 358 -8.15 -2.17 -18.94
N GLU A 359 -8.09 -0.90 -19.34
CA GLU A 359 -8.53 -0.43 -20.66
C GLU A 359 -7.46 -0.64 -21.75
N LEU A 360 -6.21 -0.95 -21.38
CA LEU A 360 -5.14 -1.19 -22.36
C LEU A 360 -5.35 -2.49 -23.12
N GLN A 361 -5.10 -2.48 -24.43
CA GLN A 361 -5.24 -3.65 -25.30
C GLN A 361 -4.32 -4.82 -24.87
N ASN A 362 -3.17 -4.51 -24.28
CA ASN A 362 -2.16 -5.46 -23.82
C ASN A 362 -2.14 -5.62 -22.29
N CYS A 363 -3.21 -5.26 -21.58
CA CYS A 363 -3.27 -5.45 -20.13
C CYS A 363 -3.18 -6.94 -19.76
N LEU A 364 -2.56 -7.21 -18.60
CA LEU A 364 -2.48 -8.55 -18.03
C LEU A 364 -3.54 -8.72 -16.93
N PRO A 365 -4.10 -9.94 -16.76
CA PRO A 365 -5.02 -10.22 -15.66
C PRO A 365 -4.37 -9.92 -14.30
N LEU A 366 -5.05 -9.11 -13.48
CA LEU A 366 -4.64 -8.79 -12.11
C LEU A 366 -5.43 -9.63 -11.11
N LYS A 367 -4.73 -10.36 -10.22
CA LYS A 367 -5.35 -11.14 -9.13
C LYS A 367 -4.66 -10.86 -7.79
N SER A 368 -5.40 -10.44 -6.78
CA SER A 368 -4.86 -10.31 -5.41
C SER A 368 -4.95 -11.65 -4.67
N LEU A 369 -3.85 -12.12 -4.09
CA LEU A 369 -3.79 -13.33 -3.27
C LEU A 369 -3.91 -13.03 -1.77
N THR A 370 -3.85 -11.76 -1.39
CA THR A 370 -4.15 -11.27 -0.04
C THR A 370 -5.39 -10.38 -0.08
N PRO A 371 -6.10 -10.20 1.05
CA PRO A 371 -7.24 -9.28 1.09
C PRO A 371 -6.89 -7.89 0.54
N THR A 372 -7.79 -7.33 -0.26
CA THR A 372 -7.62 -6.00 -0.88
C THR A 372 -8.95 -5.25 -0.94
N ASN A 373 -8.89 -3.93 -0.80
CA ASN A 373 -10.02 -3.04 -1.02
C ASN A 373 -10.06 -2.46 -2.45
N TYR A 374 -9.15 -2.88 -3.33
CA TYR A 374 -9.16 -2.49 -4.74
C TYR A 374 -10.10 -3.38 -5.56
N GLN A 375 -10.68 -2.82 -6.63
CA GLN A 375 -11.60 -3.53 -7.52
C GLN A 375 -10.83 -4.43 -8.51
N ILE A 376 -10.20 -5.47 -8.00
CA ILE A 376 -9.48 -6.49 -8.77
C ILE A 376 -9.93 -7.89 -8.38
N SER A 377 -9.67 -8.88 -9.25
CA SER A 377 -9.98 -10.28 -8.94
C SER A 377 -9.29 -10.71 -7.65
N GLN A 378 -10.00 -11.41 -6.78
CA GLN A 378 -9.45 -11.91 -5.52
C GLN A 378 -9.33 -13.43 -5.58
N GLY A 379 -8.19 -13.93 -5.10
CA GLY A 379 -8.01 -15.33 -4.73
C GLY A 379 -7.40 -15.43 -3.35
N SER A 380 -6.67 -16.52 -3.13
CA SER A 380 -6.10 -16.80 -1.82
C SER A 380 -4.68 -17.29 -1.96
N ILE A 381 -3.77 -16.74 -1.15
CA ILE A 381 -2.40 -17.25 -1.02
C ILE A 381 -2.39 -18.70 -0.48
N PHE A 382 -3.50 -19.14 0.11
CA PHE A 382 -3.72 -20.49 0.63
C PHE A 382 -4.41 -21.42 -0.37
N GLU A 383 -4.73 -20.95 -1.58
CA GLU A 383 -5.42 -21.76 -2.58
C GLU A 383 -4.61 -23.05 -2.88
N PRO A 384 -5.20 -24.24 -2.67
CA PRO A 384 -4.52 -25.50 -2.91
C PRO A 384 -4.33 -25.75 -4.41
N GLN A 385 -3.20 -26.33 -4.78
CA GLN A 385 -2.81 -26.64 -6.16
C GLN A 385 -2.98 -28.13 -6.40
N ILE A 386 -4.20 -28.54 -6.73
CA ILE A 386 -4.51 -29.95 -6.97
C ILE A 386 -4.41 -30.21 -8.47
N GLN A 387 -3.42 -31.01 -8.90
CA GLN A 387 -3.11 -31.22 -10.32
C GLN A 387 -3.98 -32.27 -11.03
N SER A 388 -4.49 -33.27 -10.30
CA SER A 388 -5.33 -34.32 -10.89
C SER A 388 -6.81 -33.97 -10.77
N ASN A 389 -7.59 -34.14 -11.84
CA ASN A 389 -9.05 -34.04 -11.80
C ASN A 389 -9.74 -35.34 -11.31
N ASP A 390 -9.01 -36.47 -11.25
CA ASP A 390 -9.58 -37.79 -10.93
C ASP A 390 -9.91 -37.95 -9.44
N PHE A 391 -9.01 -37.56 -8.53
CA PHE A 391 -9.24 -37.74 -7.10
C PHE A 391 -8.53 -36.72 -6.20
N VAL A 392 -9.03 -36.59 -4.97
CA VAL A 392 -8.36 -35.87 -3.88
C VAL A 392 -8.49 -36.64 -2.57
N VAL A 393 -7.40 -36.72 -1.81
CA VAL A 393 -7.35 -37.23 -0.43
C VAL A 393 -7.55 -36.05 0.51
N ILE A 394 -8.60 -36.10 1.31
CA ILE A 394 -8.96 -35.06 2.28
C ILE A 394 -8.70 -35.59 3.69
N ILE A 395 -7.92 -34.82 4.45
CA ILE A 395 -7.64 -35.08 5.86
C ILE A 395 -8.43 -34.06 6.69
N PRO A 396 -9.64 -34.40 7.18
CA PRO A 396 -10.41 -33.49 8.01
C PRO A 396 -9.76 -33.34 9.38
N ALA A 397 -9.54 -32.08 9.77
CA ALA A 397 -9.01 -31.69 11.06
C ALA A 397 -9.96 -30.69 11.72
N ARG A 398 -10.10 -30.77 13.05
CA ARG A 398 -10.81 -29.78 13.84
C ARG A 398 -10.04 -29.50 15.11
N TYR A 399 -9.99 -28.23 15.52
CA TYR A 399 -9.28 -27.89 16.75
C TYR A 399 -10.09 -28.25 18.01
N ARG A 400 -11.40 -27.96 17.99
CA ARG A 400 -12.32 -28.18 19.12
C ARG A 400 -12.80 -29.63 19.17
N SER A 401 -11.96 -30.51 19.73
CA SER A 401 -12.39 -31.85 20.14
C SER A 401 -12.76 -31.83 21.62
N THR A 402 -13.93 -32.37 21.98
CA THR A 402 -14.39 -32.45 23.38
C THR A 402 -13.51 -33.37 24.24
N ARG A 403 -12.87 -34.37 23.62
CA ARG A 403 -12.05 -35.38 24.32
C ARG A 403 -10.56 -35.04 24.35
N PHE A 404 -10.06 -34.31 23.34
CA PHE A 404 -8.66 -33.90 23.29
C PHE A 404 -8.51 -32.61 22.45
N PRO A 405 -8.71 -31.43 23.06
CA PRO A 405 -8.58 -30.15 22.36
C PRO A 405 -7.18 -29.97 21.75
N GLY A 406 -7.12 -29.44 20.53
CA GLY A 406 -5.84 -29.24 19.84
C GLY A 406 -5.17 -30.53 19.35
N LYS A 407 -5.85 -31.69 19.41
CA LYS A 407 -5.34 -33.01 18.97
C LYS A 407 -4.59 -32.98 17.63
N PRO A 408 -5.06 -32.32 16.55
CA PRO A 408 -4.32 -32.29 15.28
C PRO A 408 -2.90 -31.71 15.39
N LEU A 409 -2.69 -30.75 16.30
CA LEU A 409 -1.41 -30.08 16.52
C LEU A 409 -0.59 -30.71 17.66
N ALA A 410 -1.11 -31.76 18.31
CA ALA A 410 -0.39 -32.43 19.38
C ALA A 410 0.93 -33.03 18.86
N ASP A 411 2.02 -32.77 19.55
CA ASP A 411 3.32 -33.34 19.19
C ASP A 411 3.37 -34.83 19.52
N MET A 412 3.79 -35.62 18.54
CA MET A 412 4.05 -37.04 18.67
C MET A 412 5.47 -37.29 18.16
N CYS A 413 6.44 -37.39 19.07
CA CYS A 413 7.84 -37.64 18.75
C CYS A 413 8.41 -36.67 17.70
N GLY A 414 8.23 -35.35 17.89
CA GLY A 414 8.80 -34.29 17.06
C GLY A 414 8.03 -33.95 15.78
N LYS A 415 6.84 -34.53 15.57
CA LYS A 415 5.93 -34.19 14.47
C LYS A 415 4.51 -34.11 15.01
N SER A 416 3.74 -33.12 14.56
CA SER A 416 2.32 -33.03 14.90
C SER A 416 1.54 -34.24 14.38
N LEU A 417 0.43 -34.58 15.04
CA LEU A 417 -0.46 -35.66 14.61
C LEU A 417 -0.88 -35.47 13.14
N ILE A 418 -1.33 -34.27 12.77
CA ILE A 418 -1.79 -33.98 11.40
C ILE A 418 -0.66 -34.14 10.38
N ARG A 419 0.58 -33.76 10.74
CA ARG A 419 1.74 -33.95 9.87
C ARG A 419 2.05 -35.43 9.64
N ARG A 420 1.87 -36.28 10.65
CA ARG A 420 2.07 -37.73 10.51
C ARG A 420 1.06 -38.35 9.55
N VAL A 421 -0.23 -37.99 9.68
CA VAL A 421 -1.27 -38.45 8.76
C VAL A 421 -0.98 -37.96 7.34
N TRP A 422 -0.58 -36.70 7.18
CA TRP A 422 -0.16 -36.14 5.90
C TRP A 422 1.01 -36.91 5.29
N ASP A 423 2.07 -37.17 6.06
CA ASP A 423 3.23 -37.93 5.58
C ASP A 423 2.81 -39.34 5.10
N LYS A 424 1.87 -40.00 5.80
CA LYS A 424 1.32 -41.29 5.35
C LYS A 424 0.51 -41.20 4.06
N CYS A 425 -0.24 -40.11 3.88
CA CYS A 425 -0.93 -39.87 2.62
C CYS A 425 0.07 -39.59 1.47
N VAL A 426 1.19 -38.90 1.74
CA VAL A 426 2.26 -38.65 0.75
C VAL A 426 3.00 -39.93 0.36
N GLU A 427 3.12 -40.90 1.28
CA GLU A 427 3.64 -42.24 0.96
C GLU A 427 2.70 -42.98 -0.03
N ALA A 428 1.39 -42.70 -0.01
CA ALA A 428 0.42 -43.30 -0.92
C ALA A 428 0.31 -42.55 -2.25
N VAL A 429 0.15 -41.23 -2.23
CA VAL A 429 -0.16 -40.43 -3.43
C VAL A 429 0.68 -39.16 -3.49
N ALA A 430 0.79 -38.56 -4.68
CA ALA A 430 1.46 -37.29 -4.85
C ALA A 430 0.85 -36.22 -3.90
N ALA A 431 1.71 -35.43 -3.26
CA ALA A 431 1.30 -34.40 -2.31
C ALA A 431 0.27 -33.41 -2.87
N ASP A 432 0.31 -33.19 -4.19
CA ASP A 432 -0.61 -32.33 -4.93
C ASP A 432 -2.06 -32.84 -4.88
N ASN A 433 -2.29 -34.13 -4.59
CA ASN A 433 -3.62 -34.72 -4.46
C ASN A 433 -4.11 -34.83 -3.00
N ILE A 434 -3.43 -34.19 -2.05
CA ILE A 434 -3.76 -34.28 -0.62
C ILE A 434 -4.14 -32.90 -0.10
N LEU A 435 -5.18 -32.82 0.73
CA LEU A 435 -5.68 -31.58 1.29
C LEU A 435 -6.09 -31.76 2.75
N VAL A 436 -5.53 -30.93 3.65
CA VAL A 436 -6.07 -30.81 5.01
C VAL A 436 -7.28 -29.90 4.97
N ALA A 437 -8.42 -30.32 5.53
CA ALA A 437 -9.60 -29.48 5.65
C ALA A 437 -9.81 -29.11 7.11
N THR A 438 -9.84 -27.81 7.44
CA THR A 438 -9.92 -27.34 8.84
C THR A 438 -10.83 -26.13 9.01
N ASP A 439 -11.39 -25.97 10.20
CA ASP A 439 -12.14 -24.77 10.62
C ASP A 439 -11.30 -23.77 11.44
N ASP A 440 -10.03 -24.10 11.71
CA ASP A 440 -9.18 -23.35 12.63
C ASP A 440 -7.91 -22.82 11.95
N GLU A 441 -7.70 -21.50 12.06
CA GLU A 441 -6.55 -20.79 11.48
C GLU A 441 -5.20 -21.31 12.00
N ARG A 442 -5.12 -21.79 13.25
CA ARG A 442 -3.84 -22.31 13.80
C ARG A 442 -3.40 -23.58 13.08
N ILE A 443 -4.38 -24.43 12.72
CA ILE A 443 -4.11 -25.63 11.92
C ILE A 443 -3.70 -25.22 10.51
N GLN A 444 -4.38 -24.22 9.92
CA GLN A 444 -4.01 -23.68 8.61
C GLN A 444 -2.57 -23.17 8.59
N THR A 445 -2.19 -22.31 9.55
CA THR A 445 -0.84 -21.78 9.69
C THR A 445 0.18 -22.92 9.81
N HIS A 446 -0.08 -23.89 10.69
CA HIS A 446 0.81 -25.05 10.84
C HIS A 446 0.96 -25.83 9.53
N CYS A 447 -0.13 -26.06 8.79
CA CYS A 447 -0.06 -26.75 7.51
C CYS A 447 0.81 -26.00 6.51
N VAL A 448 0.60 -24.69 6.37
CA VAL A 448 1.33 -23.82 5.46
C VAL A 448 2.82 -23.76 5.79
N ASP A 449 3.16 -23.62 7.07
CA ASP A 449 4.55 -23.58 7.56
C ASP A 449 5.27 -24.90 7.28
N GLN A 450 4.53 -26.01 7.22
CA GLN A 450 5.04 -27.34 6.91
C GLN A 450 4.91 -27.71 5.41
N GLY A 451 4.45 -26.79 4.56
CA GLY A 451 4.27 -27.04 3.12
C GLY A 451 3.12 -28.00 2.78
N MET A 452 2.17 -28.19 3.70
CA MET A 452 0.98 -29.01 3.51
C MET A 452 -0.14 -28.16 2.88
N GLN A 453 -0.87 -28.72 1.92
CA GLN A 453 -2.03 -28.06 1.34
C GLN A 453 -3.19 -28.07 2.32
N VAL A 454 -3.88 -26.94 2.46
CA VAL A 454 -4.96 -26.78 3.43
C VAL A 454 -6.08 -25.91 2.88
N VAL A 455 -7.31 -26.26 3.21
CA VAL A 455 -8.51 -25.49 2.88
C VAL A 455 -9.33 -25.20 4.14
N MET A 456 -9.87 -23.99 4.19
CA MET A 456 -10.78 -23.60 5.27
C MET A 456 -12.17 -24.14 5.00
N THR A 457 -12.80 -24.64 6.05
CA THR A 457 -14.16 -25.20 6.03
C THR A 457 -14.92 -24.70 7.26
N SER A 458 -16.24 -24.80 7.24
CA SER A 458 -17.10 -24.26 8.28
C SER A 458 -16.87 -24.94 9.63
N SER A 459 -17.01 -24.16 10.70
CA SER A 459 -17.11 -24.68 12.07
C SER A 459 -18.43 -25.42 12.34
N LYS A 460 -19.38 -25.36 11.40
CA LYS A 460 -20.66 -26.09 11.45
C LYS A 460 -20.56 -27.55 11.02
N CYS A 461 -19.47 -27.99 10.38
CA CYS A 461 -19.25 -29.40 10.06
C CYS A 461 -19.19 -30.24 11.34
N LEU A 462 -20.13 -31.16 11.53
CA LEU A 462 -20.21 -32.01 12.72
C LEU A 462 -19.27 -33.21 12.62
N THR A 463 -19.09 -33.72 11.40
CA THR A 463 -18.31 -34.91 11.07
C THR A 463 -17.19 -34.61 10.07
N GLY A 464 -16.23 -35.53 9.96
CA GLY A 464 -15.22 -35.47 8.90
C GLY A 464 -15.84 -35.53 7.51
N THR A 465 -16.91 -36.31 7.34
CA THR A 465 -17.65 -36.44 6.07
C THR A 465 -18.35 -35.14 5.67
N ASP A 466 -18.92 -34.40 6.63
CA ASP A 466 -19.52 -33.07 6.36
C ASP A 466 -18.45 -32.12 5.81
N ARG A 467 -17.23 -32.23 6.33
CA ARG A 467 -16.10 -31.40 5.91
C ARG A 467 -15.63 -31.78 4.50
N VAL A 468 -15.56 -33.07 4.18
CA VAL A 468 -15.30 -33.56 2.82
C VAL A 468 -16.36 -33.05 1.84
N CYS A 469 -17.64 -33.06 2.23
CA CYS A 469 -18.73 -32.52 1.42
C CYS A 469 -18.57 -31.00 1.17
N GLU A 470 -18.16 -30.24 2.18
CA GLU A 470 -17.89 -28.81 1.98
C GLU A 470 -16.69 -28.57 1.04
N VAL A 471 -15.62 -29.37 1.18
CA VAL A 471 -14.49 -29.32 0.24
C VAL A 471 -14.93 -29.66 -1.18
N ALA A 472 -15.84 -30.60 -1.38
CA ALA A 472 -16.33 -30.97 -2.71
C ALA A 472 -17.05 -29.81 -3.42
N HIS A 473 -17.61 -28.84 -2.69
CA HIS A 473 -18.16 -27.61 -3.27
C HIS A 473 -17.09 -26.56 -3.62
N GLN A 474 -15.87 -26.69 -3.08
CA GLN A 474 -14.75 -25.77 -3.30
C GLN A 474 -13.75 -26.31 -4.33
N VAL A 475 -13.60 -27.63 -4.41
CA VAL A 475 -12.66 -28.34 -5.28
C VAL A 475 -13.41 -29.47 -5.98
N GLU A 476 -13.67 -29.30 -7.27
CA GLU A 476 -14.38 -30.28 -8.10
C GLU A 476 -13.47 -31.46 -8.48
N ARG A 477 -13.86 -32.69 -8.14
CA ARG A 477 -13.13 -33.93 -8.45
C ARG A 477 -14.11 -35.09 -8.65
N ASP A 478 -13.66 -36.13 -9.36
CA ASP A 478 -14.47 -37.34 -9.55
C ASP A 478 -14.55 -38.20 -8.27
N ILE A 479 -13.47 -38.24 -7.48
CA ILE A 479 -13.34 -39.08 -6.29
C ILE A 479 -12.79 -38.29 -5.09
N TYR A 480 -13.46 -38.42 -3.94
CA TYR A 480 -13.03 -37.83 -2.67
C TYR A 480 -12.72 -38.94 -1.66
N ILE A 481 -11.46 -39.03 -1.22
CA ILE A 481 -11.03 -40.01 -0.23
C ILE A 481 -10.92 -39.33 1.13
N ASN A 482 -11.66 -39.82 2.11
CA ASN A 482 -11.64 -39.31 3.47
C ASN A 482 -10.64 -40.12 4.32
N VAL A 483 -9.49 -39.54 4.63
CA VAL A 483 -8.51 -40.14 5.57
C VAL A 483 -8.64 -39.43 6.91
N GLN A 484 -9.11 -40.14 7.94
CA GLN A 484 -9.33 -39.52 9.26
C GLN A 484 -8.06 -38.86 9.80
N GLY A 485 -8.16 -37.59 10.20
CA GLY A 485 -7.04 -36.80 10.70
C GLY A 485 -6.46 -37.27 12.04
N ASP A 486 -7.00 -38.35 12.62
CA ASP A 486 -6.50 -38.99 13.82
C ASP A 486 -6.05 -40.44 13.66
N GLU A 487 -5.74 -40.86 12.42
CA GLU A 487 -5.15 -42.15 12.07
C GLU A 487 -3.66 -42.00 11.67
N PRO A 488 -2.74 -41.66 12.59
CA PRO A 488 -1.33 -41.42 12.25
C PRO A 488 -0.57 -42.69 11.83
N LEU A 489 -1.22 -43.86 11.94
CA LEU A 489 -0.66 -45.17 11.63
C LEU A 489 -1.36 -45.84 10.42
N ILE A 490 -2.19 -45.10 9.68
CA ILE A 490 -2.84 -45.62 8.46
C ILE A 490 -1.80 -46.23 7.52
N ASP A 491 -2.06 -47.45 7.00
CA ASP A 491 -1.21 -48.04 5.97
C ASP A 491 -1.47 -47.33 4.64
N PRO A 492 -0.45 -46.74 3.99
CA PRO A 492 -0.59 -46.12 2.66
C PRO A 492 -1.27 -47.03 1.62
N LYS A 493 -1.13 -48.36 1.74
CA LYS A 493 -1.79 -49.33 0.85
C LYS A 493 -3.31 -49.32 0.97
N ASP A 494 -3.85 -49.02 2.15
CA ASP A 494 -5.30 -48.96 2.35
C ASP A 494 -5.92 -47.81 1.56
N ILE A 495 -5.22 -46.68 1.45
CA ILE A 495 -5.63 -45.53 0.63
C ILE A 495 -5.74 -45.95 -0.85
N HIS A 496 -4.78 -46.74 -1.34
CA HIS A 496 -4.83 -47.28 -2.71
C HIS A 496 -5.98 -48.27 -2.91
N ILE A 497 -6.22 -49.17 -1.96
CA ILE A 497 -7.33 -50.13 -2.04
C ILE A 497 -8.66 -49.39 -2.14
N VAL A 498 -8.87 -48.35 -1.31
CA VAL A 498 -10.07 -47.52 -1.34
C VAL A 498 -10.19 -46.76 -2.65
N LEU A 499 -9.09 -46.16 -3.15
CA LEU A 499 -9.08 -45.46 -4.44
C LEU A 499 -9.47 -46.37 -5.61
N GLU A 500 -8.87 -47.55 -5.71
CA GLU A 500 -9.18 -48.52 -6.78
C GLU A 500 -10.60 -49.08 -6.66
N SER A 501 -11.14 -49.17 -5.45
CA SER A 501 -12.54 -49.50 -5.23
C SER A 501 -13.46 -48.37 -5.72
N ALA A 502 -13.12 -47.11 -5.40
CA ALA A 502 -13.87 -45.93 -5.83
C ALA A 502 -13.93 -45.77 -7.36
N ARG A 503 -12.82 -46.07 -8.05
CA ARG A 503 -12.77 -46.08 -9.52
C ARG A 503 -13.70 -47.12 -10.14
N ARG A 504 -13.86 -48.29 -9.50
CA ARG A 504 -14.74 -49.37 -9.96
C ARG A 504 -16.22 -49.13 -9.64
N HIS A 505 -16.50 -48.49 -8.50
CA HIS A 505 -17.86 -48.25 -8.00
C HIS A 505 -18.21 -46.76 -8.00
N LYS A 506 -18.23 -46.16 -9.20
CA LYS A 506 -18.60 -44.75 -9.37
C LYS A 506 -19.96 -44.44 -8.72
N SER A 507 -20.08 -43.27 -8.10
CA SER A 507 -21.29 -42.81 -7.40
C SER A 507 -21.67 -43.59 -6.13
N SER A 508 -20.75 -44.35 -5.55
CA SER A 508 -20.97 -45.07 -4.28
C SER A 508 -20.12 -44.47 -3.14
N VAL A 509 -20.62 -44.55 -1.92
CA VAL A 509 -19.82 -44.28 -0.71
C VAL A 509 -19.13 -45.58 -0.29
N ILE A 510 -17.81 -45.56 -0.21
CA ILE A 510 -16.98 -46.73 0.12
C ILE A 510 -16.36 -46.51 1.49
N ASN A 511 -16.48 -47.51 2.35
CA ASN A 511 -15.83 -47.54 3.65
C ASN A 511 -14.81 -48.67 3.68
N GLY A 512 -13.57 -48.36 4.09
CA GLY A 512 -12.60 -49.38 4.43
C GLY A 512 -13.06 -50.16 5.67
N MET A 513 -12.93 -51.48 5.63
CA MET A 513 -13.21 -52.37 6.76
C MET A 513 -12.17 -53.48 6.80
N CYS A 514 -11.83 -53.94 8.01
CA CYS A 514 -10.92 -55.07 8.22
C CYS A 514 -11.57 -56.12 9.13
N PRO A 515 -11.13 -57.39 9.05
CA PRO A 515 -11.56 -58.41 10.00
C PRO A 515 -11.17 -58.04 11.43
N ILE A 516 -12.06 -58.33 12.39
CA ILE A 516 -11.72 -58.29 13.82
C ILE A 516 -11.10 -59.64 14.18
N GLU A 517 -9.81 -59.64 14.56
CA GLU A 517 -9.05 -60.88 14.76
C GLU A 517 -9.03 -61.37 16.22
N ASN A 518 -9.47 -60.54 17.17
CA ASN A 518 -9.42 -60.88 18.59
C ASN A 518 -10.67 -60.44 19.36
N GLU A 519 -10.95 -61.16 20.45
CA GLU A 519 -12.12 -60.94 21.31
C GLU A 519 -12.10 -59.56 22.00
N GLN A 520 -10.90 -59.01 22.27
CA GLN A 520 -10.75 -57.73 22.95
C GLN A 520 -11.29 -56.58 22.07
N ASP A 521 -10.93 -56.56 20.79
CA ASP A 521 -11.43 -55.59 19.82
C ASP A 521 -12.91 -55.81 19.53
N PHE A 522 -13.35 -57.07 19.45
CA PHE A 522 -14.76 -57.42 19.32
C PHE A 522 -15.61 -56.89 20.48
N ARG A 523 -15.07 -56.84 21.71
CA ARG A 523 -15.79 -56.27 22.86
C ARG A 523 -15.56 -54.78 23.09
N SER A 524 -14.56 -54.18 22.45
CA SER A 524 -14.18 -52.78 22.68
C SER A 524 -15.21 -51.79 22.13
N PRO A 525 -15.81 -50.91 22.94
CA PRO A 525 -16.75 -49.89 22.45
C PRO A 525 -16.06 -48.79 21.61
N ASN A 526 -14.73 -48.79 21.57
CA ASN A 526 -13.93 -47.87 20.76
C ASN A 526 -13.71 -48.37 19.33
N VAL A 527 -13.94 -49.67 19.07
CA VAL A 527 -13.85 -50.28 17.73
C VAL A 527 -15.27 -50.46 17.19
N PRO A 528 -15.66 -49.73 16.12
CA PRO A 528 -16.91 -49.96 15.42
C PRO A 528 -16.93 -51.33 14.74
N LYS A 529 -18.02 -52.08 14.93
CA LYS A 529 -18.29 -53.37 14.28
C LYS A 529 -19.11 -53.10 13.04
N VAL A 530 -18.81 -53.85 12.00
CA VAL A 530 -19.38 -53.66 10.68
C VAL A 530 -20.03 -54.97 10.25
N ILE A 531 -21.31 -54.90 9.85
CA ILE A 531 -22.01 -56.02 9.22
C ILE A 531 -22.16 -55.68 7.74
N SER A 532 -21.63 -56.55 6.89
CA SER A 532 -21.77 -56.49 5.43
C SER A 532 -22.62 -57.66 4.92
N ALA A 533 -23.25 -57.45 3.76
CA ALA A 533 -23.83 -58.54 2.98
C ALA A 533 -22.73 -59.36 2.29
N GLU A 534 -23.08 -60.54 1.74
CA GLU A 534 -22.14 -61.40 1.00
C GLU A 534 -21.52 -60.71 -0.22
N ASP A 535 -22.21 -59.72 -0.79
CA ASP A 535 -21.73 -58.88 -1.89
C ASP A 535 -20.78 -57.75 -1.44
N GLY A 536 -20.45 -57.69 -0.14
CA GLY A 536 -19.56 -56.68 0.46
C GLY A 536 -20.25 -55.35 0.81
N ARG A 537 -21.54 -55.19 0.54
CA ARG A 537 -22.27 -53.95 0.85
C ARG A 537 -22.46 -53.80 2.36
N LEU A 538 -22.10 -52.64 2.88
CA LEU A 538 -22.34 -52.27 4.28
C LEU A 538 -23.84 -52.25 4.62
N LEU A 539 -24.25 -53.04 5.62
CA LEU A 539 -25.62 -53.06 6.11
C LEU A 539 -25.78 -52.25 7.39
N TYR A 540 -24.85 -52.38 8.33
CA TYR A 540 -24.97 -51.80 9.66
C TYR A 540 -23.62 -51.60 10.34
N MET A 541 -23.53 -50.56 11.18
CA MET A 541 -22.39 -50.31 12.06
C MET A 541 -22.85 -50.20 13.52
N SER A 542 -22.12 -50.82 14.44
CA SER A 542 -22.44 -50.85 15.87
C SER A 542 -21.19 -50.63 16.73
N ARG A 543 -21.35 -50.08 17.93
CA ARG A 543 -20.29 -50.15 18.97
C ARG A 543 -20.50 -51.31 19.95
N ALA A 544 -21.72 -51.85 19.99
CA ALA A 544 -22.01 -53.07 20.72
C ALA A 544 -21.52 -54.29 19.91
N PRO A 545 -21.07 -55.36 20.59
CA PRO A 545 -20.70 -56.63 19.96
C PRO A 545 -21.82 -57.25 19.14
#